data_AF-A0A8S2IMH6-F1
#
_entry.id   AF-A0A8S2IMH6-F1
#
_cell.length_a   1.000
_cell.length_b   1.000
_cell.length_c   1.000
_cell.angle_alpha   90.00
_cell.angle_beta   90.00
_cell.angle_gamma   90.00
#
_symmetry.space_group_name_H-M   'P 1'
#
loop_
_entity.id
_entity.type
_entity.pdbx_description
1 polymer ?
#
loop_
_entity_poly.entity_id
_entity_poly.type
_entity_poly.pdbx_seq_one_letter_code
_entity_poly.pdbx_strand_id
1 'polypeptide(L)'
;MSDGLFKFMLDYQHDFTKFCVLRPMKTITTAEAAYNLLNIFTMFGGTAVLQSDYGREFVTKVIEELGGMWKGLAIVHGRARHPKTQGSVERCN
;
A
#
# COMPACT_ATOMS: atom_id res chain seq x y z
N MET A 1 4.92 24.25 -16.45
CA MET A 1 5.54 24.03 -15.13
C MET A 1 5.39 22.55 -14.83
N SER A 2 6.50 21.83 -14.64
CA SER A 2 6.43 20.49 -14.05
C SER A 2 6.45 20.70 -12.54
N ASP A 3 5.37 20.35 -11.86
CA ASP A 3 5.15 20.81 -10.48
C ASP A 3 6.20 20.28 -9.50
N GLY A 4 7.03 19.29 -9.84
CA GLY A 4 8.23 18.89 -9.08
C GLY A 4 7.99 18.41 -7.64
N LEU A 5 6.74 18.47 -7.18
CA LEU A 5 6.29 18.20 -5.82
C LEU A 5 6.17 16.71 -5.56
N PHE A 6 5.81 15.93 -6.57
CA PHE A 6 5.63 14.48 -6.47
C PHE A 6 6.85 13.79 -7.08
N LYS A 7 7.68 13.21 -6.21
CA LYS A 7 8.95 12.55 -6.59
C LYS A 7 8.86 11.03 -6.50
N PHE A 8 7.79 10.52 -5.90
CA PHE A 8 7.61 9.10 -5.61
C PHE A 8 6.27 8.62 -6.15
N MET A 9 6.19 7.32 -6.37
CA MET A 9 4.97 6.67 -6.82
C MET A 9 4.71 5.47 -5.92
N LEU A 10 3.49 5.38 -5.41
CA LEU A 10 2.98 4.18 -4.78
C LEU A 10 2.29 3.36 -5.85
N ASP A 11 2.84 2.17 -6.10
CA ASP A 11 2.21 1.13 -6.90
C ASP A 11 1.50 0.14 -5.97
N TYR A 12 0.19 0.05 -6.13
CA TYR A 12 -0.64 -0.90 -5.44
C TYR A 12 -1.30 -1.84 -6.45
N GLN A 13 -1.04 -3.12 -6.31
CA GLN A 13 -1.72 -4.15 -7.09
C GLN A 13 -2.63 -4.97 -6.19
N HIS A 14 -3.91 -5.00 -6.51
CA HIS A 14 -4.85 -5.89 -5.84
C HIS A 14 -4.60 -7.35 -6.26
N ASP A 15 -4.29 -8.23 -5.31
CA ASP A 15 -3.80 -9.58 -5.63
C ASP A 15 -4.84 -10.45 -6.36
N PHE A 16 -6.14 -10.29 -6.08
CA PHE A 16 -7.17 -11.12 -6.70
C PHE A 16 -7.53 -10.66 -8.11
N THR A 17 -7.77 -9.35 -8.29
CA THR A 17 -8.21 -8.80 -9.59
C THR A 17 -7.07 -8.36 -10.49
N LYS A 18 -5.85 -8.29 -9.96
CA LYS A 18 -4.66 -7.70 -10.60
C LYS A 18 -4.86 -6.24 -11.02
N PHE A 19 -5.83 -5.55 -10.41
CA PHE A 19 -6.06 -4.13 -10.64
C PHE A 19 -4.91 -3.33 -10.02
N CYS A 20 -4.22 -2.54 -10.85
CA CYS A 20 -3.09 -1.69 -10.45
C CYS A 20 -3.56 -0.25 -10.24
N VAL A 21 -3.17 0.35 -9.11
CA VAL A 21 -3.44 1.74 -8.77
C VAL A 21 -2.11 2.43 -8.50
N LEU A 22 -1.84 3.46 -9.29
CA LEU A 22 -0.69 4.33 -9.10
C LEU A 22 -1.13 5.59 -8.36
N ARG A 23 -0.45 5.94 -7.28
CA ARG A 23 -0.65 7.18 -6.54
C ARG A 23 0.65 8.00 -6.50
N PRO A 24 0.64 9.26 -6.98
CA PRO A 24 1.79 10.13 -6.84
C PRO A 24 1.96 10.51 -5.37
N MET A 25 3.19 10.41 -4.87
CA MET A 25 3.58 10.75 -3.50
C MET A 25 4.68 11.82 -3.49
N LYS A 26 4.59 12.74 -2.54
CA LYS A 26 5.57 13.80 -2.33
C LYS A 26 6.77 13.30 -1.52
N THR A 27 6.53 12.37 -0.60
CA THR A 27 7.52 11.80 0.32
C THR A 27 7.38 10.27 0.39
N ILE A 28 8.41 9.56 0.88
CA ILE A 28 8.31 8.13 1.23
C ILE A 28 8.02 8.00 2.73
N THR A 29 6.93 8.60 3.20
CA THR A 29 6.51 8.49 4.61
C THR A 29 5.40 7.45 4.75
N THR A 30 5.38 6.76 5.89
CA THR A 30 4.35 5.74 6.20
C THR A 30 2.97 6.37 6.34
N ALA A 31 2.88 7.60 6.84
CA ALA A 31 1.63 8.36 6.94
C ALA A 31 1.04 8.70 5.56
N GLU A 32 1.86 9.17 4.61
CA GLU A 32 1.40 9.46 3.24
C GLU A 32 1.02 8.17 2.51
N ALA A 33 1.77 7.07 2.70
CA ALA A 33 1.43 5.76 2.16
C ALA A 33 0.09 5.24 2.74
N ALA A 34 -0.10 5.34 4.06
CA ALA A 34 -1.33 4.95 4.74
C ALA A 34 -2.53 5.74 4.23
N TYR A 35 -2.40 7.05 4.08
CA TYR A 35 -3.48 7.89 3.54
C TYR A 35 -3.87 7.48 2.12
N ASN A 36 -2.89 7.22 1.25
CA ASN A 36 -3.16 6.75 -0.11
C ASN A 36 -3.79 5.36 -0.14
N LEU A 37 -3.33 4.43 0.72
CA LEU A 37 -3.92 3.10 0.84
C LEU A 37 -5.36 3.15 1.38
N LEU A 38 -5.65 4.02 2.34
CA LEU A 38 -7.01 4.23 2.85
C LEU A 38 -7.96 4.70 1.74
N ASN A 39 -7.51 5.63 0.90
CA ASN A 39 -8.26 6.05 -0.29
C ASN A 39 -8.50 4.89 -1.26
N ILE A 40 -7.55 3.97 -1.41
CA ILE A 40 -7.73 2.78 -2.27
C ILE A 40 -8.74 1.81 -1.65
N PHE A 41 -8.61 1.51 -0.36
CA PHE A 41 -9.49 0.59 0.36
C PHE A 41 -10.94 1.07 0.44
N THR A 42 -11.16 2.39 0.48
CA THR A 42 -12.51 2.95 0.43
C THR A 42 -13.16 2.88 -0.96
N MET A 43 -12.37 2.75 -2.04
CA MET A 43 -12.89 2.56 -3.41
C MET A 43 -13.20 1.10 -3.73
N PHE A 44 -12.33 0.16 -3.35
CA PHE A 44 -12.41 -1.24 -3.77
C PHE A 44 -12.72 -2.24 -2.65
N GLY A 45 -12.75 -1.77 -1.39
CA GLY A 45 -12.72 -2.61 -0.21
C GLY A 45 -11.29 -2.84 0.30
N GLY A 46 -11.16 -3.12 1.59
CA GLY A 46 -9.88 -3.42 2.22
C GLY A 46 -9.37 -4.82 1.86
N THR A 47 -8.05 -4.98 1.77
CA THR A 47 -7.42 -6.30 1.59
C THR A 47 -7.07 -6.95 2.92
N ALA A 48 -7.22 -8.27 3.00
CA ALA A 48 -6.86 -9.05 4.19
C ALA A 48 -5.34 -9.13 4.45
N VAL A 49 -4.51 -8.92 3.42
CA VAL A 49 -3.04 -8.98 3.52
C VAL A 49 -2.44 -7.78 2.79
N LEU A 50 -1.49 -7.11 3.44
CA LEU A 50 -0.67 -6.04 2.87
C LEU A 50 0.79 -6.49 2.80
N GLN A 51 1.40 -6.42 1.62
CA GLN A 51 2.80 -6.75 1.39
C GLN A 51 3.48 -5.55 0.71
N SER A 52 4.74 -5.28 1.09
CA SER A 52 5.53 -4.17 0.55
C SER A 52 6.99 -4.58 0.41
N ASP A 53 7.68 -3.96 -0.55
CA ASP A 53 9.11 -4.19 -0.82
C ASP A 53 10.01 -3.43 0.15
N TYR A 54 9.47 -2.46 0.90
CA TYR A 54 10.18 -1.73 1.97
C TYR A 54 10.33 -2.53 3.27
N GLY A 55 10.02 -3.83 3.23
CA GLY A 55 10.16 -4.76 4.34
C GLY A 55 9.05 -4.67 5.38
N ARG A 56 9.13 -5.57 6.37
CA ARG A 56 8.07 -5.76 7.38
C ARG A 56 7.88 -4.52 8.27
N GLU A 57 8.95 -3.85 8.66
CA GLU A 57 8.88 -2.68 9.56
C GLU A 57 8.09 -1.54 8.93
N PHE A 58 8.26 -1.32 7.62
CA PHE A 58 7.48 -0.32 6.88
C PHE A 58 6.00 -0.68 6.88
N VAL A 59 5.67 -1.94 6.57
CA VAL A 59 4.28 -2.43 6.57
C VAL A 59 3.65 -2.27 7.95
N THR A 60 4.34 -2.61 9.03
CA THR A 60 3.86 -2.44 10.40
C THR A 60 3.53 -0.99 10.70
N LYS A 61 4.41 -0.04 10.36
CA LYS A 61 4.15 1.39 10.58
C LYS A 61 2.97 1.90 9.74
N VAL A 62 2.85 1.47 8.49
CA VAL A 62 1.68 1.81 7.65
C VAL A 62 0.38 1.28 8.26
N ILE A 63 0.41 0.07 8.80
CA ILE A 63 -0.71 -0.56 9.51
C ILE A 63 -1.11 0.24 10.77
N GLU A 64 -0.13 0.70 11.55
CA GLU A 64 -0.36 1.56 12.72
C GLU A 64 -1.01 2.89 12.34
N GLU A 65 -0.48 3.56 11.32
CA GLU A 65 -1.06 4.80 10.76
C GLU A 65 -2.49 4.58 10.27
N LEU A 66 -2.74 3.49 9.52
CA LEU A 66 -4.07 3.12 9.04
C LEU A 66 -5.04 2.85 10.20
N GLY A 67 -4.62 2.17 11.26
CA GLY A 67 -5.43 1.93 12.45
C GLY A 67 -5.76 3.22 13.22
N GLY A 68 -4.85 4.19 13.23
CA GLY A 68 -5.09 5.52 13.77
C GLY A 68 -6.14 6.30 12.97
N MET A 69 -6.11 6.19 11.64
CA MET A 69 -7.04 6.86 10.72
C MET A 69 -8.42 6.18 10.66
N TRP A 70 -8.47 4.85 10.71
CA TRP A 70 -9.68 4.06 10.55
C TRP A 70 -9.92 3.18 11.78
N LYS A 71 -10.58 3.75 12.80
CA LYS A 71 -10.82 3.07 14.10
C LYS A 71 -11.65 1.78 14.03
N GLY A 72 -12.36 1.53 12.93
CA GLY A 72 -13.11 0.29 12.68
C GLY A 72 -12.36 -0.75 11.86
N LEU A 73 -11.09 -0.50 11.52
CA LEU A 73 -10.29 -1.39 10.69
C LEU A 73 -9.89 -2.65 11.47
N ALA A 74 -10.38 -3.81 11.04
CA ALA A 74 -9.93 -5.10 11.54
C ALA A 74 -8.72 -5.58 10.74
N ILE A 75 -7.54 -5.54 11.35
CA ILE A 75 -6.28 -5.95 10.71
C ILE A 75 -5.98 -7.39 11.11
N VAL A 76 -6.06 -8.30 10.13
CA VAL A 76 -5.73 -9.71 10.32
C VAL A 76 -4.31 -9.95 9.85
N HIS A 77 -3.42 -10.36 10.76
CA HIS A 77 -2.05 -10.70 10.42
C HIS A 77 -2.01 -12.06 9.71
N GLY A 78 -1.73 -12.08 8.41
CA GLY A 78 -1.50 -13.31 7.65
C GLY A 78 -0.23 -14.04 8.12
N ARG A 79 -0.22 -15.39 8.11
CA ARG A 79 1.03 -16.16 8.29
C ARG A 79 1.99 -15.89 7.15
N ALA A 80 3.29 -15.87 7.45
CA ALA A 80 4.35 -15.76 6.45
C ALA A 80 4.17 -16.83 5.36
N ARG A 81 3.94 -16.40 4.11
CA ARG A 81 3.96 -17.26 2.93
C ARG A 81 5.07 -16.82 1.99
N HIS A 82 5.65 -17.80 1.32
CA HIS A 82 6.84 -17.71 0.48
C HIS A 82 6.78 -16.55 -0.54
N PRO A 83 7.88 -15.78 -0.73
CA PRO A 83 7.96 -14.70 -1.70
C PRO A 83 8.17 -15.29 -3.11
N LYS A 84 7.09 -15.46 -3.86
CA LYS A 84 7.12 -15.73 -5.31
C LYS A 84 6.28 -14.75 -6.14
N THR A 85 5.62 -13.79 -5.49
CA THR A 85 4.55 -12.96 -6.09
C THR A 85 4.96 -11.52 -6.43
N GLN A 86 6.18 -11.08 -6.10
CA GLN A 86 6.63 -9.70 -6.35
C GLN A 86 6.85 -9.37 -7.84
N GLY A 87 7.16 -10.35 -8.68
CA GLY A 87 7.37 -10.11 -10.13
C GLY A 87 6.12 -9.68 -10.90
N SER A 88 4.93 -9.69 -10.28
CA SER A 88 3.70 -9.16 -10.88
C SER A 88 3.57 -7.65 -10.74
N VAL A 89 4.14 -7.07 -9.68
CA VAL A 89 4.18 -5.63 -9.42
C VAL A 89 5.20 -4.98 -10.37
N GLU A 90 6.36 -5.60 -10.55
CA GLU A 90 7.39 -5.13 -11.50
C GLU A 90 6.89 -5.04 -12.96
N ARG A 91 5.84 -5.79 -13.33
CA ARG A 91 5.22 -5.73 -14.67
C ARG A 91 4.16 -4.63 -14.82
N CYS A 92 3.70 -4.04 -13.71
CA CYS A 92 2.75 -2.91 -13.71
C CYS A 92 3.45 -1.54 -13.71
N ASN A 93 4.77 -1.48 -13.49
CA ASN A 93 5.59 -0.26 -13.50
C ASN A 93 6.05 0.15 -14.91
#